data_AF-A0A1A2KQK2-F1
#
_entry.id   AF-A0A1A2KQK2-F1
#
_cell.length_a   1.000
_cell.length_b   1.000
_cell.length_c   1.000
_cell.angle_alpha   90.00
_cell.angle_beta   90.00
_cell.angle_gamma   90.00
#
_symmetry.space_group_name_H-M   'P 1'
#
loop_
_entity.id
_entity.type
_entity.pdbx_description
1 polymer ?
#
loop_
_entity_poly.entity_id
_entity_poly.type
_entity_poly.pdbx_seq_one_letter_code
_entity_poly.pdbx_strand_id
1 'polypeptide(L)'
;MSVSVLRDAPGASSWIVDYGIPGRPCRADLATVSSSLDDVMTEELRGAQVAMGCTAEELVLAALGRAVARTIGEGMLSVDIVSGPAGTDVRRIGVPCVSRRGLSGPELLAAAYPTSDSAAHLTADVSVAYGQGLTVDQGGSPLAVHVEPGAAAMRLHWRFDTRGFDRCTIEELAEQFPLALIELTSG
;
A
#
# COMPACT_ATOMS: atom_id res chain seq x y z
N MET A 1 -24.43 -18.15 -18.58
CA MET A 1 -25.16 -16.89 -18.29
C MET A 1 -24.12 -15.87 -17.90
N SER A 2 -23.88 -14.89 -18.77
CA SER A 2 -22.84 -13.89 -18.60
C SER A 2 -23.31 -12.85 -17.60
N VAL A 3 -22.64 -12.76 -16.46
CA VAL A 3 -22.88 -11.68 -15.48
C VAL A 3 -22.17 -10.45 -16.04
N SER A 4 -22.94 -9.49 -16.51
CA SER A 4 -22.44 -8.14 -16.81
C SER A 4 -21.92 -7.54 -15.51
N VAL A 5 -20.60 -7.39 -15.40
CA VAL A 5 -19.99 -6.61 -14.34
C VAL A 5 -20.35 -5.16 -14.62
N LEU A 6 -21.21 -4.58 -13.78
CA LEU A 6 -21.51 -3.17 -13.82
C LEU A 6 -20.19 -2.41 -13.67
N ARG A 7 -19.87 -1.60 -14.68
CA ARG A 7 -18.81 -0.60 -14.66
C ARG A 7 -19.01 0.25 -13.41
N ASP A 8 -17.99 0.38 -12.56
CA ASP A 8 -18.03 1.21 -11.35
C ASP A 8 -18.73 2.54 -11.67
N ALA A 9 -19.88 2.77 -11.03
CA ALA A 9 -20.58 4.03 -11.13
C ALA A 9 -19.65 5.13 -10.60
N PRO A 10 -19.62 6.34 -11.20
CA PRO A 10 -18.87 7.45 -10.65
C PRO A 10 -19.46 7.79 -9.28
N GLY A 11 -18.86 7.28 -8.21
CA GLY A 11 -19.41 7.30 -6.86
C GLY A 11 -19.19 6.02 -6.03
N ALA A 12 -18.63 4.95 -6.59
CA ALA A 12 -18.15 3.82 -5.79
C ALA A 12 -16.95 4.29 -4.94
N SER A 13 -17.21 4.57 -3.66
CA SER A 13 -16.16 4.81 -2.66
C SER A 13 -15.25 3.58 -2.60
N SER A 14 -13.94 3.82 -2.64
CA SER A 14 -12.93 2.78 -2.40
C SER A 14 -13.29 1.97 -1.14
N TRP A 15 -13.19 0.64 -1.19
CA TRP A 15 -13.65 -0.22 -0.09
C TRP A 15 -12.79 -0.10 1.17
N ILE A 16 -11.61 0.51 1.08
CA ILE A 16 -10.70 0.68 2.21
C ILE A 16 -11.01 1.92 3.07
N VAL A 17 -11.87 2.84 2.61
CA VAL A 17 -12.17 4.05 3.36
C VAL A 17 -13.22 3.78 4.44
N ASP A 18 -13.08 4.42 5.59
CA ASP A 18 -14.05 4.37 6.69
C ASP A 18 -15.37 5.09 6.33
N TYR A 19 -15.27 6.16 5.53
CA TYR A 19 -16.42 6.97 5.11
C TYR A 19 -16.41 7.28 3.61
N GLY A 20 -17.58 7.26 2.98
CA GLY A 20 -17.73 7.61 1.57
C GLY A 20 -17.29 9.05 1.29
N ILE A 21 -16.33 9.22 0.37
CA ILE A 21 -15.72 10.52 0.06
C ILE A 21 -16.29 11.09 -1.25
N PRO A 22 -16.79 12.34 -1.27
CA PRO A 22 -17.11 13.02 -2.51
C PRO A 22 -15.87 13.68 -3.14
N GLY A 23 -15.51 13.24 -4.35
CA GLY A 23 -14.47 13.89 -5.16
C GLY A 23 -13.04 13.76 -4.61
N ARG A 24 -12.09 14.44 -5.25
CA ARG A 24 -10.66 14.38 -4.89
C ARG A 24 -10.36 15.25 -3.65
N PRO A 25 -9.47 14.83 -2.73
CA PRO A 25 -9.00 15.68 -1.64
C PRO A 25 -8.28 16.93 -2.14
N CYS A 26 -8.50 18.05 -1.44
CA CYS A 26 -7.61 19.21 -1.52
C CYS A 26 -6.54 19.12 -0.43
N ARG A 27 -5.54 20.01 -0.48
CA ARG A 27 -4.43 20.01 0.49
C ARG A 27 -4.89 20.14 1.95
N ALA A 28 -6.01 20.82 2.21
CA ALA A 28 -6.54 21.00 3.56
C ALA A 28 -7.22 19.73 4.12
N ASP A 29 -7.58 18.77 3.25
CA ASP A 29 -8.20 17.50 3.63
C ASP A 29 -7.15 16.43 3.97
N LEU A 30 -5.86 16.75 3.83
CA LEU A 30 -4.78 15.79 3.96
C LEU A 30 -4.07 15.89 5.32
N ALA A 31 -3.93 14.74 5.98
CA ALA A 31 -3.08 14.57 7.16
C ALA A 31 -1.98 13.54 6.88
N THR A 32 -0.93 13.56 7.70
CA THR A 32 0.18 12.60 7.63
C THR A 32 0.44 11.96 8.99
N VAL A 33 0.54 10.64 9.01
CA VAL A 33 1.14 9.84 10.10
C VAL A 33 2.50 9.37 9.61
N SER A 34 3.52 9.42 10.45
CA SER A 34 4.86 8.92 10.08
C SER A 34 5.28 7.82 11.04
N SER A 35 5.88 6.77 10.49
CA SER A 35 6.50 5.68 11.24
C SER A 35 7.90 5.40 10.70
N SER A 36 8.67 4.59 11.40
CA SER A 36 10.02 4.19 10.99
C SER A 36 10.27 2.73 11.30
N LEU A 37 11.00 2.07 10.42
CA LEU A 37 11.67 0.80 10.71
C LEU A 37 13.09 1.09 11.17
N ASP A 38 13.54 0.40 12.21
CA ASP A 38 14.90 0.51 12.72
C ASP A 38 15.94 -0.10 11.76
N ASP A 39 17.21 -0.03 12.17
CA ASP A 39 18.34 -0.53 11.40
C ASP A 39 18.28 -2.06 11.22
N VAL A 40 17.93 -2.79 12.27
CA VAL A 40 17.75 -4.24 12.24
C VAL A 40 16.72 -4.63 11.18
N MET A 41 15.52 -4.06 11.24
CA MET A 41 14.46 -4.37 10.29
C MET A 41 14.82 -3.94 8.85
N THR A 42 15.54 -2.82 8.71
CA THR A 42 16.04 -2.38 7.40
C THR A 42 17.04 -3.38 6.81
N GLU A 43 17.89 -3.99 7.64
CA GLU A 43 18.81 -5.05 7.21
C GLU A 43 18.08 -6.35 6.89
N GLU A 44 17.10 -6.76 7.70
CA GLU A 44 16.25 -7.93 7.44
C GLU A 44 15.54 -7.81 6.08
N LEU A 45 15.01 -6.62 5.76
CA LEU A 45 14.41 -6.36 4.45
C LEU A 45 15.43 -6.54 3.33
N ARG A 46 16.66 -6.03 3.48
CA ARG A 46 17.72 -6.20 2.48
C ARG A 46 18.12 -7.66 2.32
N GLY A 47 18.24 -8.41 3.42
CA GLY A 47 18.51 -9.84 3.39
C GLY A 47 17.43 -10.62 2.65
N ALA A 48 16.16 -10.31 2.95
CA ALA A 48 14.99 -10.90 2.30
C ALA A 48 14.95 -10.62 0.78
N GLN A 49 15.33 -9.41 0.34
CA GLN A 49 15.44 -9.09 -1.10
C GLN A 49 16.44 -10.03 -1.81
N VAL A 50 17.59 -10.26 -1.19
CA VAL A 50 18.63 -11.15 -1.75
C VAL A 50 18.17 -12.60 -1.74
N ALA A 51 17.59 -13.05 -0.62
CA ALA A 51 17.16 -14.45 -0.44
C ALA A 51 16.00 -14.84 -1.38
N MET A 52 15.03 -13.94 -1.57
CA MET A 52 13.83 -14.20 -2.38
C MET A 52 13.96 -13.71 -3.83
N GLY A 53 15.02 -12.98 -4.18
CA GLY A 53 15.22 -12.45 -5.53
C GLY A 53 14.18 -11.41 -5.93
N CYS A 54 13.75 -10.57 -4.98
CA CYS A 54 12.69 -9.58 -5.16
C CYS A 54 13.16 -8.15 -4.88
N THR A 55 12.34 -7.19 -5.27
CA THR A 55 12.55 -5.77 -5.04
C THR A 55 11.99 -5.33 -3.69
N ALA A 56 12.52 -4.22 -3.14
CA ALA A 56 11.96 -3.62 -1.94
C ALA A 56 10.51 -3.15 -2.16
N GLU A 57 10.17 -2.73 -3.38
CA GLU A 57 8.81 -2.40 -3.79
C GLU A 57 7.88 -3.60 -3.62
N GLU A 58 8.26 -4.79 -4.11
CA GLU A 58 7.45 -6.01 -3.95
C GLU A 58 7.25 -6.40 -2.48
N LEU A 59 8.29 -6.28 -1.64
CA LEU A 59 8.17 -6.53 -0.21
C LEU A 59 7.25 -5.53 0.49
N VAL A 60 7.36 -4.23 0.15
CA VAL A 60 6.49 -3.18 0.67
C VAL A 60 5.04 -3.44 0.27
N LEU A 61 4.79 -3.82 -0.98
CA LEU A 61 3.44 -4.13 -1.46
C LEU A 61 2.85 -5.35 -0.77
N ALA A 62 3.64 -6.41 -0.59
CA ALA A 62 3.22 -7.60 0.14
C ALA A 62 2.89 -7.29 1.61
N ALA A 63 3.74 -6.49 2.26
CA ALA A 63 3.51 -6.06 3.64
C ALA A 63 2.27 -5.17 3.75
N LEU A 64 2.08 -4.25 2.82
CA LEU A 64 0.93 -3.36 2.76
C LEU A 64 -0.38 -4.15 2.58
N GLY A 65 -0.43 -5.07 1.61
CA GLY A 65 -1.61 -5.90 1.38
C GLY A 65 -1.97 -6.73 2.63
N ARG A 66 -0.97 -7.24 3.34
CA ARG A 66 -1.18 -7.97 4.60
C ARG A 66 -1.59 -7.07 5.77
N ALA A 67 -1.04 -5.87 5.87
CA ALA A 67 -1.43 -4.88 6.87
C ALA A 67 -2.89 -4.42 6.68
N VAL A 68 -3.28 -4.16 5.43
CA VAL A 68 -4.68 -3.87 5.05
C VAL A 68 -5.58 -5.05 5.40
N ALA A 69 -5.18 -6.28 5.05
CA ALA A 69 -5.97 -7.48 5.37
C ALA A 69 -6.25 -7.65 6.86
N ARG A 70 -5.32 -7.22 7.73
CA ARG A 70 -5.44 -7.33 9.19
C ARG A 70 -6.22 -6.19 9.83
N THR A 71 -6.13 -5.00 9.25
CA THR A 71 -6.69 -3.79 9.83
C THR A 71 -8.10 -3.54 9.32
N ILE A 72 -8.29 -3.66 8.00
CA ILE A 72 -9.53 -3.31 7.30
C ILE A 72 -10.28 -4.56 6.86
N GLY A 73 -9.57 -5.52 6.28
CA GLY A 73 -10.15 -6.78 5.81
C GLY A 73 -9.59 -7.24 4.47
N GLU A 74 -10.05 -8.41 4.03
CA GLU A 74 -9.58 -9.04 2.80
C GLU A 74 -10.25 -8.44 1.55
N GLY A 75 -9.51 -8.40 0.45
CA GLY A 75 -9.97 -7.77 -0.79
C GLY A 75 -8.87 -7.67 -1.84
N MET A 76 -9.18 -7.02 -2.97
CA MET A 76 -8.19 -6.64 -3.97
C MET A 76 -7.92 -5.14 -3.83
N LEU A 77 -6.67 -4.79 -3.52
CA LEU A 77 -6.24 -3.39 -3.39
C LEU A 77 -5.73 -2.88 -4.73
N SER A 78 -6.37 -1.85 -5.28
CA SER A 78 -5.82 -1.17 -6.45
C SER A 78 -4.73 -0.19 -6.02
N VAL A 79 -3.49 -0.45 -6.46
CA VAL A 79 -2.31 0.33 -6.06
C VAL A 79 -1.69 1.03 -7.26
N ASP A 80 -1.57 2.36 -7.17
CA ASP A 80 -0.73 3.15 -8.07
C ASP A 80 0.70 3.19 -7.52
N ILE A 81 1.63 2.55 -8.22
CA ILE A 81 3.06 2.59 -7.92
C ILE A 81 3.65 3.79 -8.64
N VAL A 82 4.20 4.72 -7.88
CA VAL A 82 4.78 5.96 -8.38
C VAL A 82 6.30 5.86 -8.36
N SER A 83 6.89 6.01 -9.55
CA SER A 83 8.31 5.84 -9.82
C SER A 83 8.83 6.95 -10.75
N GLY A 84 10.15 6.98 -10.93
CA GLY A 84 10.82 7.92 -11.82
C GLY A 84 11.02 9.32 -11.20
N PRO A 85 11.86 10.16 -11.84
CA PRO A 85 12.14 11.51 -11.35
C PRO A 85 10.86 12.34 -11.30
N ALA A 86 10.60 12.98 -10.15
CA ALA A 86 9.37 13.71 -9.86
C ALA A 86 8.07 12.88 -9.89
N GLY A 87 8.14 11.55 -9.92
CA GLY A 87 6.99 10.64 -9.85
C GLY A 87 6.15 10.57 -11.13
N THR A 88 6.75 10.86 -12.28
CA THR A 88 6.03 10.90 -13.56
C THR A 88 5.58 9.54 -14.08
N ASP A 89 6.19 8.45 -13.61
CA ASP A 89 5.84 7.10 -14.03
C ASP A 89 4.89 6.48 -13.01
N VAL A 90 3.64 6.24 -13.42
CA VAL A 90 2.63 5.60 -12.58
C VAL A 90 2.22 4.27 -13.19
N ARG A 91 2.40 3.19 -12.43
CA ARG A 91 1.98 1.83 -12.79
C ARG A 91 0.90 1.36 -11.83
N ARG A 92 -0.29 1.06 -12.34
CA ARG A 92 -1.37 0.50 -11.52
C ARG A 92 -1.35 -1.02 -11.51
N ILE A 93 -1.53 -1.59 -10.34
CA ILE A 93 -1.63 -3.04 -10.12
C ILE A 93 -2.74 -3.38 -9.14
N GLY A 94 -3.20 -4.64 -9.15
CA GLY A 94 -4.00 -5.20 -8.06
C GLY A 94 -3.10 -5.95 -7.08
N VAL A 95 -3.25 -5.72 -5.77
CA VAL A 95 -2.57 -6.44 -4.70
C VAL A 95 -3.60 -7.20 -3.86
N PRO A 96 -3.56 -8.54 -3.83
CA PRO A 96 -4.44 -9.32 -2.95
C PRO A 96 -4.14 -9.03 -1.47
N CYS A 97 -5.16 -8.64 -0.72
CA CYS A 97 -5.12 -8.47 0.73
C CYS A 97 -5.58 -9.77 1.38
N VAL A 98 -4.63 -10.55 1.90
CA VAL A 98 -4.89 -11.86 2.51
C VAL A 98 -4.40 -11.92 3.96
N SER A 99 -5.29 -12.32 4.88
CA SER A 99 -5.00 -12.40 6.32
C SER A 99 -4.55 -13.80 6.77
N ARG A 100 -4.49 -14.76 5.83
CA ARG A 100 -4.15 -16.17 6.09
C ARG A 100 -2.87 -16.29 6.90
N ARG A 101 -2.95 -17.09 7.97
CA ARG A 101 -1.84 -17.41 8.88
C ARG A 101 -1.07 -18.63 8.40
N GLY A 102 0.17 -18.77 8.89
CA GLY A 102 0.99 -19.96 8.65
C GLY A 102 1.60 -20.05 7.25
N LEU A 103 1.63 -18.94 6.50
CA LEU A 103 2.37 -18.83 5.25
C LEU A 103 3.81 -18.41 5.56
N SER A 104 4.77 -19.00 4.86
CA SER A 104 6.18 -18.57 4.85
C SER A 104 6.33 -17.23 4.12
N GLY A 105 7.48 -16.56 4.32
CA GLY A 105 7.82 -15.31 3.62
C GLY A 105 7.65 -15.39 2.10
N PRO A 106 8.23 -16.39 1.41
CA PRO A 106 8.04 -16.58 -0.03
C PRO A 106 6.58 -16.83 -0.44
N GLU A 107 5.79 -17.54 0.38
CA GLU A 107 4.37 -17.76 0.10
C GLU A 107 3.54 -16.48 0.27
N LEU A 108 3.89 -15.65 1.25
CA LEU A 108 3.27 -14.33 1.42
C LEU A 108 3.61 -13.39 0.25
N LEU A 109 4.86 -13.39 -0.19
CA LEU A 109 5.29 -12.63 -1.37
C LEU A 109 4.57 -13.14 -2.63
N ALA A 110 4.51 -14.45 -2.82
CA ALA A 110 3.78 -15.10 -3.92
C ALA A 110 2.28 -14.73 -3.92
N ALA A 111 1.65 -14.67 -2.74
CA ALA A 111 0.24 -14.30 -2.62
C ALA A 111 -0.03 -12.82 -2.95
N ALA A 112 0.97 -11.96 -2.76
CA ALA A 112 0.89 -10.54 -3.08
C ALA A 112 1.24 -10.21 -4.53
N TYR A 113 1.67 -11.20 -5.34
CA TYR A 113 2.07 -10.95 -6.72
C TYR A 113 0.93 -10.28 -7.49
N PRO A 114 1.22 -9.16 -8.18
CA PRO A 114 0.18 -8.40 -8.81
C PRO A 114 -0.47 -9.17 -9.94
N THR A 115 -1.79 -9.29 -9.90
CA THR A 115 -2.56 -9.65 -11.09
C THR A 115 -2.65 -8.40 -11.95
N SER A 116 -2.19 -8.50 -13.20
CA SER A 116 -2.13 -7.35 -14.13
C SER A 116 -3.51 -6.85 -14.57
N ASP A 117 -4.61 -7.36 -14.02
CA ASP A 117 -5.97 -7.02 -14.43
C ASP A 117 -6.51 -5.81 -13.65
N SER A 118 -5.79 -4.69 -13.79
CA SER A 118 -6.12 -3.39 -13.19
C SER A 118 -7.24 -2.63 -13.95
N ALA A 119 -7.84 -3.23 -14.99
CA ALA A 119 -8.74 -2.55 -15.91
C ALA A 119 -10.13 -2.19 -15.30
N ALA A 120 -10.43 -2.65 -14.08
CA ALA A 120 -11.73 -2.46 -13.44
C ALA A 120 -11.88 -1.12 -12.69
N HIS A 121 -10.81 -0.61 -12.04
CA HIS A 121 -10.91 0.57 -11.17
C HIS A 121 -10.41 1.85 -11.86
N LEU A 122 -11.29 2.86 -11.88
CA LEU A 122 -10.98 4.19 -12.44
C LEU A 122 -9.95 4.95 -11.58
N THR A 123 -9.93 4.68 -10.28
CA THR A 123 -9.06 5.31 -9.27
C THR A 123 -8.37 4.25 -8.43
N ALA A 124 -7.09 4.45 -8.08
CA ALA A 124 -6.41 3.59 -7.12
C ALA A 124 -6.91 3.84 -5.69
N ASP A 125 -6.95 2.78 -4.90
CA ASP A 125 -7.23 2.83 -3.47
C ASP A 125 -6.04 3.46 -2.72
N VAL A 126 -4.82 3.09 -3.14
CA VAL A 126 -3.58 3.54 -2.53
C VAL A 126 -2.56 3.95 -3.58
N SER A 127 -1.77 4.98 -3.31
CA SER A 127 -0.55 5.27 -4.06
C SER A 127 0.68 4.94 -3.22
N VAL A 128 1.65 4.23 -3.79
CA VAL A 128 2.89 3.84 -3.11
C VAL A 128 4.08 4.40 -3.87
N ALA A 129 5.03 4.97 -3.15
CA ALA A 129 6.34 5.29 -3.69
C ALA A 129 7.46 4.82 -2.78
N TYR A 130 8.53 4.33 -3.40
CA TYR A 130 9.75 3.93 -2.71
C TYR A 130 10.92 4.80 -3.17
N GLY A 131 11.61 5.47 -2.24
CA GLY A 131 12.70 6.39 -2.58
C GLY A 131 12.22 7.79 -2.94
N GLN A 132 12.61 8.29 -4.10
CA GLN A 132 12.26 9.64 -4.57
C GLN A 132 10.95 9.57 -5.36
N GLY A 133 9.77 9.73 -4.73
CA GLY A 133 8.56 9.41 -5.49
C GLY A 133 7.18 9.93 -5.09
N LEU A 134 6.99 10.80 -4.09
CA LEU A 134 5.67 11.44 -3.91
C LEU A 134 5.81 12.96 -3.79
N THR A 135 5.33 13.68 -4.80
CA THR A 135 5.05 15.11 -4.67
C THR A 135 3.68 15.29 -4.01
N VAL A 136 3.48 16.41 -3.31
CA VAL A 136 2.23 16.72 -2.58
C VAL A 136 1.00 16.65 -3.49
N ASP A 137 1.17 16.85 -4.80
CA ASP A 137 0.11 16.95 -5.80
C ASP A 137 -0.25 15.61 -6.48
N GLN A 138 0.57 14.56 -6.29
CA GLN A 138 0.36 13.26 -6.96
C GLN A 138 -0.61 12.31 -6.23
N GLY A 139 -1.31 12.80 -5.20
CA GLY A 139 -2.28 12.01 -4.41
C GLY A 139 -3.71 12.15 -4.93
N GLY A 140 -4.05 11.36 -5.96
CA GLY A 140 -5.45 11.15 -6.34
C GLY A 140 -6.16 10.08 -5.51
N SER A 141 -5.40 9.20 -4.87
CA SER A 141 -5.90 8.16 -3.98
C SER A 141 -6.23 8.74 -2.59
N PRO A 142 -7.20 8.14 -1.88
CA PRO A 142 -7.54 8.55 -0.51
C PRO A 142 -6.43 8.21 0.50
N LEU A 143 -5.52 7.29 0.16
CA LEU A 143 -4.34 6.94 0.95
C LEU A 143 -3.08 6.93 0.08
N ALA A 144 -1.97 7.46 0.59
CA ALA A 144 -0.67 7.40 -0.04
C ALA A 144 0.41 7.01 0.97
N VAL A 145 1.27 6.06 0.59
CA VAL A 145 2.39 5.57 1.41
C VAL A 145 3.69 5.90 0.71
N HIS A 146 4.50 6.75 1.34
CA HIS A 146 5.83 7.07 0.87
C HIS A 146 6.87 6.39 1.76
N VAL A 147 7.69 5.55 1.16
CA VAL A 147 8.80 4.86 1.83
C VAL A 147 10.10 5.56 1.48
N GLU A 148 10.73 6.19 2.47
CA GLU A 148 12.05 6.79 2.36
C GLU A 148 13.12 5.82 2.89
N PRO A 149 13.89 5.16 2.02
CA PRO A 149 15.00 4.34 2.46
C PRO A 149 16.09 5.23 3.06
N GLY A 150 16.61 4.83 4.22
CA GLY A 150 17.75 5.48 4.87
C GLY A 150 18.81 4.46 5.27
N ALA A 151 20.00 4.95 5.60
CA ALA A 151 21.12 4.08 5.98
C ALA A 151 20.93 3.43 7.36
N ALA A 152 20.24 4.11 8.28
CA ALA A 152 20.03 3.65 9.66
C ALA A 152 18.57 3.39 10.02
N ALA A 153 17.63 3.85 9.20
CA ALA A 153 16.20 3.65 9.39
C ALA A 153 15.47 3.91 8.08
N MET A 154 14.43 3.14 7.82
CA MET A 154 13.49 3.41 6.72
C MET A 154 12.30 4.19 7.28
N ARG A 155 11.98 5.35 6.71
CA ARG A 155 10.82 6.15 7.13
C ARG A 155 9.63 5.86 6.24
N LEU A 156 8.44 5.84 6.84
CA LEU A 156 7.18 5.70 6.14
C LEU A 156 6.31 6.91 6.45
N HIS A 157 5.79 7.54 5.40
CA HIS A 157 4.83 8.62 5.51
C HIS A 157 3.49 8.18 4.94
N TRP A 158 2.50 8.06 5.82
CA TRP A 158 1.13 7.69 5.53
C TRP A 158 0.31 8.96 5.41
N ARG A 159 0.10 9.42 4.18
CA ARG A 159 -0.71 10.60 3.87
C ARG A 159 -2.12 10.16 3.48
N PHE A 160 -3.14 10.75 4.08
CA PHE A 160 -4.51 10.28 3.90
C PHE A 160 -5.52 11.43 3.87
N ASP A 161 -6.65 11.20 3.20
CA ASP A 161 -7.82 12.08 3.21
C ASP A 161 -8.62 11.89 4.51
N THR A 162 -8.61 12.89 5.38
CA THR A 162 -9.28 12.85 6.69
C THR A 162 -10.80 12.81 6.59
N ARG A 163 -11.37 13.03 5.39
CA ARG A 163 -12.81 12.91 5.16
C ARG A 163 -13.23 11.44 4.95
N GLY A 164 -12.28 10.59 4.59
CA GLY A 164 -12.52 9.17 4.33
C GLY A 164 -11.89 8.21 5.34
N PHE A 165 -10.82 8.62 6.01
CA PHE A 165 -10.14 7.79 7.01
C PHE A 165 -10.16 8.42 8.39
N ASP A 166 -10.52 7.61 9.37
CA ASP A 166 -10.21 7.90 10.77
C ASP A 166 -8.72 7.76 11.01
N ARG A 167 -8.17 8.67 11.83
CA ARG A 167 -6.74 8.67 12.14
C ARG A 167 -6.29 7.36 12.81
N CYS A 168 -7.15 6.75 13.62
CA CYS A 168 -6.86 5.47 14.26
C CYS A 168 -6.67 4.35 13.25
N THR A 169 -7.47 4.28 12.17
CA THR A 169 -7.30 3.30 11.09
C THR A 169 -5.90 3.40 10.47
N ILE A 170 -5.43 4.63 10.25
CA ILE A 170 -4.09 4.86 9.67
C ILE A 170 -2.98 4.53 10.66
N GLU A 171 -3.16 4.81 11.94
CA GLU A 171 -2.21 4.41 12.99
C GLU A 171 -2.13 2.89 13.11
N GLU A 172 -3.26 2.19 13.11
CA GLU A 172 -3.29 0.73 13.11
C GLU A 172 -2.61 0.14 11.86
N LEU A 173 -2.84 0.70 10.67
CA LEU A 173 -2.10 0.31 9.46
C LEU A 173 -0.59 0.49 9.62
N ALA A 174 -0.17 1.63 10.18
CA ALA A 174 1.24 1.93 10.41
C ALA A 174 1.88 1.00 11.45
N GLU A 175 1.11 0.48 12.41
CA GLU A 175 1.53 -0.52 13.40
C GLU A 175 1.54 -1.95 12.83
N GLN A 176 0.58 -2.31 11.98
CA GLN A 176 0.51 -3.63 11.35
C GLN A 176 1.56 -3.83 10.25
N PHE A 177 1.97 -2.76 9.58
CA PHE A 177 2.93 -2.84 8.48
C PHE A 177 4.31 -3.43 8.89
N PRO A 178 4.97 -2.97 9.97
CA PRO A 178 6.20 -3.60 10.47
C PRO A 178 6.01 -5.08 10.84
N LEU A 179 4.87 -5.44 11.44
CA LEU A 179 4.56 -6.82 11.80
C LEU A 179 4.40 -7.71 10.55
N ALA A 180 3.80 -7.18 9.50
CA ALA A 180 3.69 -7.86 8.22
C ALA A 180 5.06 -8.04 7.55
N LEU A 181 5.96 -7.04 7.63
CA LEU A 181 7.33 -7.17 7.15
C LEU A 181 8.12 -8.23 7.92
N ILE A 182 8.04 -8.25 9.25
CA ILE A 182 8.70 -9.29 10.06
C ILE A 182 8.31 -10.68 9.57
N GLU A 183 7.02 -10.93 9.34
CA GLU A 183 6.57 -12.23 8.85
C GLU A 183 7.06 -12.56 7.44
N LEU A 184 7.18 -11.55 6.58
CA LEU A 184 7.73 -11.70 5.23
C LEU A 184 9.23 -12.03 5.25
N THR A 185 9.98 -11.47 6.20
CA THR A 185 11.44 -11.61 6.26
C THR A 185 11.92 -12.74 7.17
N SER A 186 11.11 -13.21 8.12
CA SER A 186 11.48 -14.24 9.12
C SER A 186 11.42 -15.68 8.59
N GLY A 187 11.54 -15.89 7.28
CA GLY A 187 11.43 -17.19 6.61
C GLY A 187 12.75 -17.94 6.48
#